data_AF-E4NJG9-F1
#
_entry.id   AF-E4NJG9-F1
#
_cell.length_a   1.000
_cell.length_b   1.000
_cell.length_c   1.000
_cell.angle_alpha   90.00
_cell.angle_beta   90.00
_cell.angle_gamma   90.00
#
_symmetry.space_group_name_H-M   'P 1'
#
loop_
_entity.id
_entity.type
_entity.pdbx_description
1 polymer ?
#
loop_
_entity_poly.entity_id
_entity_poly.type
_entity_poly.pdbx_seq_one_letter_code
_entity_poly.pdbx_strand_id
1 'polypeptide(L)'
;MAEQKADERTELDRKGGPGHTVLLALLAAVPVVKVAWTVGGGSHTREVVSTMGVPNLGEVLVGMVTTRPLLGCLVAVVTSRVVFALAAARGAVPRGRSLGQLARTVTLTVANPLAMGVLCWVFYGFRWGLGVALVSLALRHGLVQEYRAGRRSHPHGRPDPVSLAPWELRLVAAEQWAALLLTVVLLPLVAFGSALDGRAWDTVLRCEVTAGEHTGPSRLIELRREGNGVVGWDLHAREIVNGAGCVKEESLRVRPAWWDS
;
A
#
# COMPACT_ATOMS: atom_id res chain seq x y z
N MET A 1 26.81 18.83 -23.42
CA MET A 1 25.54 19.33 -22.82
C MET A 1 24.37 18.35 -22.94
N ALA A 2 24.15 17.70 -24.09
CA ALA A 2 23.13 16.63 -24.22
C ALA A 2 23.51 15.32 -23.49
N GLU A 3 24.80 14.98 -23.48
CA GLU A 3 25.36 13.81 -22.78
C GLU A 3 25.25 13.93 -21.25
N GLN A 4 25.55 15.12 -20.70
CA GLN A 4 25.38 15.42 -19.28
C GLN A 4 23.92 15.28 -18.81
N LYS A 5 22.94 15.69 -19.62
CA LYS A 5 21.50 15.53 -19.30
C LYS A 5 21.06 14.05 -19.32
N ALA A 6 21.71 13.21 -20.10
CA ALA A 6 21.41 11.78 -20.17
C ALA A 6 21.97 11.04 -18.95
N ASP A 7 23.21 11.36 -18.55
CA ASP A 7 23.80 10.81 -17.31
C ASP A 7 23.04 11.24 -16.07
N GLU A 8 22.63 12.52 -15.98
CA GLU A 8 21.89 13.05 -14.84
C GLU A 8 20.49 12.40 -14.70
N ARG A 9 19.81 12.13 -15.82
CA ARG A 9 18.54 11.35 -15.83
C ARG A 9 18.74 9.91 -15.40
N THR A 10 19.85 9.30 -15.79
CA THR A 10 20.17 7.90 -15.46
C THR A 10 20.54 7.77 -13.96
N GLU A 11 21.18 8.78 -13.37
CA GLU A 11 21.43 8.86 -11.93
C GLU A 11 20.13 9.10 -11.12
N LEU A 12 19.22 9.96 -11.61
CA LEU A 12 17.93 10.21 -10.99
C LEU A 12 17.00 8.98 -11.02
N ASP A 13 17.01 8.21 -12.12
CA ASP A 13 16.30 6.93 -12.20
C ASP A 13 16.91 5.88 -11.24
N ARG A 14 18.22 5.94 -10.99
CA ARG A 14 18.93 5.02 -10.09
C ARG A 14 18.72 5.34 -8.59
N LYS A 15 18.43 6.60 -8.26
CA LYS A 15 18.13 7.06 -6.89
C LYS A 15 16.66 6.88 -6.47
N GLY A 16 15.82 6.36 -7.36
CA GLY A 16 14.40 6.13 -7.11
C GLY A 16 13.60 7.42 -7.34
N GLY A 17 12.71 7.40 -8.34
CA GLY A 17 11.88 8.55 -8.67
C GLY A 17 10.96 9.00 -7.52
N PRO A 18 10.26 10.15 -7.67
CA PRO A 18 9.41 10.75 -6.62
C PRO A 18 8.34 9.82 -6.04
N GLY A 19 7.94 8.77 -6.76
CA GLY A 19 7.05 7.74 -6.23
C GLY A 19 7.65 6.94 -5.06
N HIS A 20 8.96 6.68 -5.05
CA HIS A 20 9.61 5.93 -3.97
C HIS A 20 9.65 6.73 -2.66
N THR A 21 9.99 8.02 -2.74
CA THR A 21 9.97 8.92 -1.58
C THR A 21 8.57 9.07 -1.01
N VAL A 22 7.55 9.19 -1.86
CA VAL A 22 6.14 9.24 -1.41
C VAL A 22 5.74 7.94 -0.74
N LEU A 23 6.07 6.77 -1.30
CA LEU A 23 5.74 5.48 -0.69
C LEU A 23 6.39 5.32 0.68
N LEU A 24 7.68 5.65 0.83
CA LEU A 24 8.37 5.61 2.12
C LEU A 24 7.75 6.57 3.13
N ALA A 25 7.42 7.79 2.71
CA ALA A 25 6.74 8.77 3.55
C ALA A 25 5.37 8.27 4.02
N LEU A 26 4.59 7.64 3.14
CA LEU A 26 3.30 7.06 3.50
C LEU A 26 3.44 5.89 4.47
N LEU A 27 4.38 4.98 4.22
CA LEU A 27 4.62 3.82 5.11
C LEU A 27 5.00 4.26 6.53
N ALA A 28 5.69 5.40 6.68
CA ALA A 28 6.04 5.95 8.00
C ALA A 28 4.90 6.77 8.62
N ALA A 29 4.29 7.69 7.85
CA ALA A 29 3.36 8.67 8.39
C ALA A 29 1.95 8.10 8.63
N VAL A 30 1.44 7.27 7.72
CA VAL A 30 0.05 6.80 7.75
C VAL A 30 -0.27 5.98 9.01
N PRO A 31 0.59 5.04 9.47
CA PRO A 31 0.32 4.29 10.71
C PRO A 31 0.25 5.20 11.92
N VAL A 32 1.18 6.16 12.03
CA VAL A 32 1.24 7.09 13.16
C VAL A 32 0.02 8.00 13.16
N VAL A 33 -0.40 8.50 12.01
CA VAL A 33 -1.62 9.32 11.89
C VAL A 33 -2.87 8.50 12.21
N LYS A 34 -2.94 7.24 11.75
CA LYS A 34 -4.05 6.33 12.08
C LYS A 34 -4.17 6.17 13.59
N VAL A 35 -3.08 5.78 14.26
CA VAL A 35 -3.05 5.61 15.72
C VAL A 35 -3.43 6.93 16.41
N ALA A 36 -2.78 8.04 16.04
CA ALA A 36 -3.04 9.34 16.64
C ALA A 36 -4.51 9.77 16.52
N TRP A 37 -5.12 9.58 15.35
CA TRP A 37 -6.52 9.88 15.16
C TRP A 37 -7.40 9.00 16.05
N THR A 38 -7.14 7.71 16.13
CA THR A 38 -7.97 6.77 16.91
C THR A 38 -7.86 6.96 18.42
N VAL A 39 -6.67 7.28 18.97
CA VAL A 39 -6.43 7.32 20.42
C VAL A 39 -6.49 8.74 21.01
N GLY A 40 -6.63 9.77 20.18
CA GLY A 40 -6.77 11.16 20.63
C GLY A 40 -5.49 12.00 20.58
N GLY A 41 -4.42 11.51 19.94
CA GLY A 41 -3.19 12.25 19.67
C GLY A 41 -2.22 12.34 20.85
N GLY A 42 -1.17 13.15 20.69
CA GLY A 42 -0.26 13.54 21.78
C GLY A 42 0.42 12.37 22.52
N SER A 43 0.43 12.45 23.86
CA SER A 43 1.03 11.46 24.75
C SER A 43 0.43 10.07 24.59
N HIS A 44 -0.88 9.96 24.34
CA HIS A 44 -1.57 8.68 24.12
C HIS A 44 -1.03 7.94 22.90
N THR A 45 -0.71 8.67 21.83
CA THR A 45 -0.10 8.06 20.63
C THR A 45 1.26 7.47 20.95
N ARG A 46 2.08 8.21 21.70
CA ARG A 46 3.41 7.76 22.11
C ARG A 46 3.32 6.49 22.95
N GLU A 47 2.41 6.47 23.93
CA GLU A 47 2.19 5.34 24.83
C GLU A 47 1.79 4.06 24.07
N VAL A 48 0.81 4.19 23.16
CA VAL A 48 0.33 3.08 22.33
C VAL A 48 1.42 2.58 21.38
N VAL A 49 2.15 3.48 20.70
CA VAL A 49 3.25 3.09 19.81
C VAL A 49 4.39 2.42 20.59
N SER A 50 4.73 2.89 21.80
CA SER A 50 5.74 2.25 22.63
C SER A 50 5.31 0.87 23.12
N THR A 51 4.02 0.67 23.38
CA THR A 51 3.48 -0.59 23.90
C THR A 51 3.34 -1.64 22.81
N MET A 52 2.78 -1.26 21.65
CA MET A 52 2.78 -2.14 20.47
C MET A 52 4.20 -2.47 20.05
N GLY A 53 5.08 -1.46 20.03
CA GLY A 53 6.43 -1.54 19.50
C GLY A 53 6.47 -1.15 18.02
N VAL A 54 7.57 -0.51 17.61
CA VAL A 54 7.80 -0.05 16.22
C VAL A 54 7.63 -1.16 15.17
N PRO A 55 8.08 -2.41 15.39
CA PRO A 55 7.90 -3.49 14.40
C PRO A 55 6.43 -3.77 14.06
N ASN A 56 5.50 -3.52 14.98
CA ASN A 56 4.08 -3.82 14.83
C ASN A 56 3.29 -2.69 14.16
N LEU A 57 3.93 -1.56 13.81
CA LEU A 57 3.30 -0.52 12.99
C LEU A 57 2.87 -1.02 11.60
N GLY A 58 3.50 -2.09 11.10
CA GLY A 58 3.07 -2.76 9.87
C GLY A 58 1.66 -3.35 9.98
N GLU A 59 1.27 -3.82 11.17
CA GLU A 59 -0.06 -4.39 11.41
C GLU A 59 -1.16 -3.33 11.26
N VAL A 60 -0.86 -2.07 11.62
CA VAL A 60 -1.76 -0.93 11.38
C VAL A 60 -2.06 -0.77 9.89
N LEU A 61 -1.05 -0.86 9.02
CA LEU A 61 -1.23 -0.79 7.57
C LEU A 61 -2.03 -1.98 7.06
N VAL A 62 -1.72 -3.18 7.53
CA VAL A 62 -2.43 -4.41 7.15
C VAL A 62 -3.91 -4.30 7.53
N GLY A 63 -4.22 -3.84 8.74
CA GLY A 63 -5.59 -3.60 9.19
C GLY A 63 -6.31 -2.57 8.33
N MET A 64 -5.65 -1.45 7.99
CA MET A 64 -6.22 -0.44 7.09
C MET A 64 -6.50 -0.99 5.68
N VAL A 65 -5.56 -1.72 5.10
CA VAL A 65 -5.70 -2.31 3.76
C VAL A 65 -6.81 -3.34 3.78
N THR A 66 -6.84 -4.26 4.74
CA THR A 66 -7.84 -5.35 4.81
C THR A 66 -9.25 -4.86 5.10
N THR A 67 -9.43 -3.74 5.81
CA THR A 67 -10.75 -3.18 6.14
C THR A 67 -11.28 -2.18 5.10
N ARG A 68 -10.41 -1.60 4.26
CA ARG A 68 -10.79 -0.58 3.27
C ARG A 68 -10.53 -1.07 1.84
N PRO A 69 -11.58 -1.52 1.11
CA PRO A 69 -11.44 -2.04 -0.26
C PRO A 69 -10.69 -1.10 -1.20
N LEU A 70 -11.05 0.19 -1.21
CA LEU A 70 -10.43 1.17 -2.10
C LEU A 70 -8.92 1.31 -1.85
N LEU A 71 -8.51 1.44 -0.58
CA LEU A 71 -7.10 1.54 -0.21
C LEU A 71 -6.35 0.25 -0.58
N GLY A 72 -6.93 -0.91 -0.23
CA GLY A 72 -6.33 -2.20 -0.55
C GLY A 72 -6.12 -2.41 -2.05
N CYS A 73 -7.12 -2.07 -2.87
CA CYS A 73 -7.00 -2.14 -4.32
C CYS A 73 -5.96 -1.17 -4.89
N LEU A 74 -5.87 0.07 -4.39
CA LEU A 74 -4.85 1.02 -4.82
C LEU A 74 -3.43 0.53 -4.48
N VAL A 75 -3.23 0.03 -3.26
CA VAL A 75 -1.96 -0.56 -2.83
C VAL A 75 -1.61 -1.76 -3.72
N ALA A 76 -2.56 -2.62 -4.05
CA ALA A 76 -2.35 -3.77 -4.92
C ALA A 76 -1.89 -3.35 -6.34
N VAL A 77 -2.54 -2.35 -6.93
CA VAL A 77 -2.15 -1.81 -8.25
C VAL A 77 -0.76 -1.19 -8.22
N VAL A 78 -0.46 -0.34 -7.22
CA VAL A 78 0.85 0.31 -7.08
C VAL A 78 1.95 -0.73 -6.83
N THR A 79 1.72 -1.70 -5.96
CA THR A 79 2.64 -2.81 -5.70
C THR A 79 2.89 -3.63 -6.95
N SER A 80 1.82 -3.97 -7.70
CA SER A 80 1.93 -4.66 -8.98
C SER A 80 2.86 -3.94 -9.95
N ARG A 81 2.74 -2.61 -10.04
CA ARG A 81 3.59 -1.77 -10.89
C ARG A 81 5.03 -1.71 -10.39
N VAL A 82 5.26 -1.47 -9.10
CA VAL A 82 6.61 -1.36 -8.52
C VAL A 82 7.38 -2.67 -8.69
N VAL A 83 6.77 -3.81 -8.39
CA VAL A 83 7.38 -5.14 -8.57
C VAL A 83 7.77 -5.36 -10.02
N PHE A 84 6.91 -5.00 -10.97
CA PHE A 84 7.24 -5.11 -12.40
C PHE A 84 8.36 -4.17 -12.82
N ALA A 85 8.35 -2.91 -12.38
CA ALA A 85 9.40 -1.95 -12.68
C ALA A 85 10.76 -2.42 -12.15
N LEU A 86 10.81 -2.95 -10.93
CA LEU A 86 12.01 -3.52 -10.32
C LEU A 86 12.50 -4.78 -11.05
N ALA A 87 11.60 -5.70 -11.42
CA ALA A 87 11.95 -6.89 -12.18
C ALA A 87 12.52 -6.52 -13.56
N ALA A 88 11.91 -5.53 -14.23
CA ALA A 88 12.36 -5.06 -15.51
C ALA A 88 13.72 -4.33 -15.42
N ALA A 89 13.95 -3.52 -14.38
CA ALA A 89 15.24 -2.89 -14.10
C ALA A 89 16.36 -3.91 -13.80
N ARG A 90 16.01 -5.08 -13.24
CA ARG A 90 16.95 -6.20 -13.02
C ARG A 90 17.17 -7.08 -14.26
N GLY A 91 16.63 -6.70 -15.42
CA GLY A 91 16.80 -7.45 -16.67
C GLY A 91 16.04 -8.78 -16.74
N ALA A 92 15.04 -9.00 -15.89
CA ALA A 92 14.29 -10.25 -15.84
C ALA A 92 13.33 -10.46 -17.04
N VAL A 93 13.15 -9.45 -17.90
CA VAL A 93 12.27 -9.51 -19.08
C VAL A 93 13.08 -10.04 -20.27
N PRO A 94 12.77 -11.26 -20.78
CA PRO A 94 13.50 -11.86 -21.90
C PRO A 94 13.39 -11.00 -23.17
N ARG A 95 14.52 -10.79 -23.85
CA ARG A 95 14.57 -10.15 -25.17
C ARG A 95 14.89 -11.21 -26.22
N GLY A 96 13.86 -11.76 -26.85
CA GLY A 96 14.05 -12.59 -28.03
C GLY A 96 12.72 -13.03 -28.62
N ARG A 97 12.77 -13.42 -29.90
CA ARG A 97 11.58 -13.71 -30.72
C ARG A 97 11.17 -15.18 -30.68
N SER A 98 11.81 -16.02 -29.86
CA SER A 98 11.41 -17.42 -29.76
C SER A 98 10.07 -17.55 -29.02
N LEU A 99 9.26 -18.55 -29.41
CA LEU A 99 7.96 -18.80 -28.80
C LEU A 99 8.05 -19.01 -27.28
N GLY A 100 9.10 -19.69 -26.79
CA GLY A 100 9.34 -19.89 -25.36
C GLY A 100 9.68 -18.60 -24.60
N GLN A 101 10.41 -17.67 -25.22
CA GLN A 101 10.72 -16.37 -24.62
C GLN A 101 9.51 -15.42 -24.62
N LEU A 102 8.67 -15.49 -25.66
CA LEU A 102 7.39 -14.80 -25.71
C LEU A 102 6.45 -15.30 -24.61
N ALA A 103 6.29 -16.63 -24.47
CA ALA A 103 5.48 -17.23 -23.41
C ALA A 103 5.95 -16.77 -22.03
N ARG A 104 7.26 -16.84 -21.75
CA ARG A 104 7.83 -16.39 -20.46
C ARG A 104 7.57 -14.89 -20.21
N THR A 105 7.65 -14.06 -21.24
CA THR A 105 7.37 -12.62 -21.13
C THR A 105 5.90 -12.36 -20.82
N VAL A 106 4.98 -13.05 -21.49
CA VAL A 106 3.54 -12.96 -21.24
C VAL A 106 3.23 -13.41 -19.81
N THR A 107 3.79 -14.55 -19.38
CA THR A 107 3.61 -15.06 -18.00
C THR A 107 4.07 -14.04 -16.96
N LEU A 108 5.28 -13.47 -17.11
CA LEU A 108 5.78 -12.45 -16.16
C LEU A 108 4.94 -11.17 -16.16
N THR A 109 4.38 -10.82 -17.32
CA THR A 109 3.54 -9.63 -17.47
C THR A 109 2.15 -9.82 -16.85
N VAL A 110 1.60 -11.03 -16.89
CA VAL A 110 0.22 -11.32 -16.49
C VAL A 110 0.11 -11.92 -15.08
N ALA A 111 1.12 -12.65 -14.59
CA ALA A 111 1.04 -13.36 -13.31
C ALA A 111 0.82 -12.43 -12.11
N ASN A 112 1.57 -11.33 -12.02
CA ASN A 112 1.49 -10.43 -10.87
C ASN A 112 0.16 -9.62 -10.80
N PRO A 113 -0.40 -9.07 -11.90
CA PRO A 113 -1.73 -8.46 -11.92
C PRO A 113 -2.83 -9.45 -11.53
N LEU A 114 -2.76 -10.69 -12.02
CA LEU A 114 -3.71 -11.73 -11.64
C LEU A 114 -3.60 -12.10 -10.17
N ALA A 115 -2.39 -12.27 -9.64
CA ALA A 115 -2.17 -12.55 -8.22
C ALA A 115 -2.76 -11.44 -7.33
N MET A 116 -2.50 -10.18 -7.67
CA MET A 116 -3.07 -9.02 -6.96
C MET A 116 -4.60 -8.96 -7.10
N GLY A 117 -5.14 -9.28 -8.28
CA GLY A 117 -6.58 -9.36 -8.51
C GLY A 117 -7.25 -10.46 -7.70
N VAL A 118 -6.64 -11.65 -7.62
CA VAL A 118 -7.12 -12.77 -6.78
C VAL A 118 -7.10 -12.38 -5.31
N LEU A 119 -6.04 -11.71 -4.84
CA LEU A 119 -5.95 -11.22 -3.47
C LEU A 119 -7.11 -10.24 -3.18
N CYS A 120 -7.33 -9.25 -4.03
CA CYS A 120 -8.45 -8.32 -3.86
C CYS A 120 -9.84 -8.98 -4.02
N TRP A 121 -9.95 -10.04 -4.81
CA TRP A 121 -11.18 -10.84 -4.87
C TRP A 121 -11.46 -11.50 -3.51
N VAL A 122 -10.47 -12.20 -2.94
CA VAL A 122 -10.64 -12.91 -1.66
C VAL A 122 -11.07 -11.95 -0.54
N PHE A 123 -10.46 -10.76 -0.45
CA PHE A 123 -10.77 -9.81 0.62
C PHE A 123 -12.02 -8.96 0.38
N TYR A 124 -12.30 -8.54 -0.86
CA TYR A 124 -13.30 -7.50 -1.13
C TYR A 124 -14.41 -7.94 -2.10
N GLY A 125 -14.28 -9.13 -2.69
CA GLY A 125 -15.22 -9.68 -3.66
C GLY A 125 -14.78 -9.51 -5.13
N PHE A 126 -15.44 -10.27 -6.00
CA PHE A 126 -15.05 -10.47 -7.39
C PHE A 126 -14.88 -9.17 -8.18
N ARG A 127 -15.77 -8.19 -7.99
CA ARG A 127 -15.75 -6.91 -8.72
C ARG A 127 -14.46 -6.12 -8.49
N TRP A 128 -13.98 -6.07 -7.25
CA TRP A 128 -12.73 -5.39 -6.89
C TRP A 128 -11.52 -6.12 -7.45
N GLY A 129 -11.51 -7.46 -7.32
CA GLY A 129 -10.44 -8.28 -7.88
C GLY A 129 -10.29 -8.14 -9.39
N LEU A 130 -11.41 -8.19 -10.12
CA LEU A 130 -11.42 -7.97 -11.57
C LEU A 130 -10.93 -6.57 -11.94
N GLY A 131 -11.41 -5.53 -11.24
CA GLY A 131 -10.97 -4.15 -11.45
C GLY A 131 -9.46 -3.98 -11.27
N VAL A 132 -8.90 -4.52 -10.20
CA VAL A 132 -7.46 -4.46 -9.91
C VAL A 132 -6.64 -5.18 -10.99
N ALA A 133 -7.07 -6.36 -11.42
CA ALA A 133 -6.39 -7.10 -12.48
C ALA A 133 -6.37 -6.31 -13.80
N LEU A 134 -7.53 -5.77 -14.22
CA LEU A 134 -7.66 -5.01 -15.45
C LEU A 134 -6.84 -3.71 -15.43
N VAL A 135 -6.95 -2.92 -14.35
CA VAL A 135 -6.18 -1.67 -14.19
C VAL A 135 -4.69 -1.95 -14.16
N SER A 136 -4.26 -2.98 -13.42
CA SER A 136 -2.85 -3.37 -13.35
C SER A 136 -2.30 -3.85 -14.69
N LEU A 137 -3.10 -4.55 -15.50
CA LEU A 137 -2.72 -4.96 -16.86
C LEU A 137 -2.65 -3.76 -17.81
N ALA A 138 -3.62 -2.84 -17.73
CA ALA A 138 -3.63 -1.62 -18.55
C ALA A 138 -2.39 -0.76 -18.29
N LEU A 139 -2.04 -0.55 -17.01
CA LEU A 139 -0.85 0.18 -16.57
C LEU A 139 0.48 -0.53 -16.87
N ARG A 140 0.47 -1.75 -17.43
CA ARG A 140 1.68 -2.44 -17.90
C ARG A 140 1.87 -2.34 -19.39
N HIS A 141 0.83 -2.03 -20.15
CA HIS A 141 0.87 -2.09 -21.60
C HIS A 141 1.83 -1.05 -22.20
N GLY A 142 1.84 0.19 -21.69
CA GLY A 142 2.76 1.24 -22.12
C GLY A 142 4.21 1.00 -21.66
N LEU A 143 4.43 0.40 -20.47
CA LEU A 143 5.77 -0.03 -20.05
C LEU A 143 6.36 -1.11 -20.98
N VAL A 144 5.57 -2.11 -21.39
CA VAL A 144 6.03 -3.16 -22.32
C VAL A 144 6.34 -2.57 -23.69
N GLN A 145 5.57 -1.58 -24.17
CA GLN A 145 5.86 -0.84 -25.40
C GLN A 145 7.16 -0.04 -25.30
N GLU A 146 7.41 0.64 -24.18
CA GLU A 146 8.64 1.42 -23.96
C GLU A 146 9.89 0.52 -23.89
N TYR A 147 9.80 -0.65 -23.25
CA TYR A 147 10.87 -1.65 -23.22
C TYR A 147 11.13 -2.29 -24.60
N ARG A 148 10.07 -2.55 -25.38
CA ARG A 148 10.20 -3.06 -26.76
C ARG A 148 10.77 -2.01 -27.72
N ALA A 149 10.50 -0.74 -27.49
CA ALA A 149 11.02 0.36 -28.29
C ALA A 149 12.46 0.78 -27.94
N GLY A 150 13.13 0.07 -27.01
CA GLY A 150 14.54 0.29 -26.69
C GLY A 150 14.83 1.60 -25.94
N ARG A 151 13.82 2.26 -25.36
CA ARG A 151 13.97 3.62 -24.80
C ARG A 151 14.54 3.68 -23.38
N ARG A 152 14.57 2.55 -22.64
CA ARG A 152 15.35 2.38 -21.41
C ARG A 152 16.68 1.71 -21.74
N SER A 153 17.71 2.54 -21.88
CA SER A 153 19.07 2.12 -22.20
C SER A 153 19.69 1.33 -21.05
N HIS A 154 20.36 0.21 -21.37
CA HIS A 154 21.40 -0.35 -20.51
C HIS A 154 22.78 0.10 -21.06
N PRO A 155 23.83 0.19 -20.21
CA PRO A 155 25.10 0.81 -20.56
C PRO A 155 25.86 0.22 -21.77
N HIS A 156 25.53 -1.01 -22.22
CA HIS A 156 26.39 -1.77 -23.15
C HIS A 156 25.64 -2.41 -24.34
N GLY A 157 24.46 -1.92 -24.71
CA GLY A 157 23.72 -2.43 -25.87
C GLY A 157 23.40 -1.34 -26.86
N ARG A 158 23.87 -1.48 -28.11
CA ARG A 158 23.50 -0.58 -29.21
C ARG A 158 21.98 -0.65 -29.41
N PRO A 159 21.24 0.48 -29.31
CA PRO A 159 19.79 0.46 -29.43
C PRO A 159 19.40 0.18 -30.88
N ASP A 160 18.49 -0.77 -31.10
CA ASP A 160 17.70 -0.82 -32.33
C ASP A 160 16.52 0.14 -32.13
N PRO A 161 16.51 1.34 -32.74
CA PRO A 161 15.42 2.29 -32.57
C PRO A 161 14.21 1.80 -33.37
N VAL A 162 13.31 1.07 -32.73
CA VAL A 162 11.98 0.86 -33.30
C VAL A 162 11.23 2.20 -33.17
N SER A 163 10.91 2.84 -34.30
CA SER A 163 10.15 4.09 -34.30
C SER A 163 8.72 3.80 -33.83
N LEU A 164 8.38 4.28 -32.64
CA LEU A 164 7.00 4.26 -32.13
C LEU A 164 6.15 5.29 -32.89
N ALA A 165 4.90 4.95 -33.18
CA ALA A 165 3.96 5.87 -33.80
C ALA A 165 3.56 7.00 -32.81
N PRO A 166 3.13 8.18 -33.30
CA PRO A 166 2.75 9.31 -32.44
C PRO A 166 1.64 9.01 -31.42
N TRP A 167 0.73 8.08 -31.72
CA TRP A 167 -0.32 7.67 -30.79
C TRP A 167 0.22 6.78 -29.65
N GLU A 168 1.24 5.95 -29.92
CA GLU A 168 1.90 5.12 -28.90
C GLU A 168 2.67 5.99 -27.90
N LEU A 169 3.30 7.06 -28.40
CA LEU A 169 3.91 8.09 -27.56
C LEU A 169 2.92 8.74 -26.59
N ARG A 170 1.70 9.06 -27.06
CA ARG A 170 0.63 9.61 -26.22
C ARG A 170 0.15 8.61 -25.18
N LEU A 171 0.05 7.33 -25.53
CA LEU A 171 -0.32 6.27 -24.58
C LEU A 171 0.71 6.08 -23.48
N VAL A 172 2.00 6.07 -23.81
CA VAL A 172 3.08 5.98 -22.81
C VAL A 172 3.04 7.18 -21.87
N ALA A 173 2.87 8.39 -22.41
CA ALA A 173 2.74 9.60 -21.60
C ALA A 173 1.50 9.54 -20.69
N ALA A 174 0.35 9.11 -21.22
CA ALA A 174 -0.87 8.95 -20.43
C ALA A 174 -0.70 7.91 -19.31
N GLU A 175 0.01 6.81 -19.57
CA GLU A 175 0.28 5.79 -18.56
C GLU A 175 1.20 6.31 -17.45
N GLN A 176 2.25 7.05 -17.80
CA GLN A 176 3.15 7.68 -16.83
C GLN A 176 2.40 8.70 -15.96
N TRP A 177 1.54 9.52 -16.56
CA TRP A 177 0.66 10.44 -15.84
C TRP A 177 -0.33 9.71 -14.94
N ALA A 178 -0.96 8.64 -15.44
CA ALA A 178 -1.88 7.83 -14.64
C ALA A 178 -1.17 7.21 -13.44
N ALA A 179 0.05 6.71 -13.61
CA ALA A 179 0.84 6.14 -12.53
C ALA A 179 1.29 7.18 -11.49
N LEU A 180 1.68 8.38 -11.96
CA LEU A 180 2.00 9.51 -11.09
C LEU A 180 0.77 9.93 -10.30
N LEU A 181 -0.37 10.12 -10.96
CA LEU A 181 -1.64 10.45 -10.31
C LEU A 181 -2.02 9.40 -9.26
N LEU A 182 -1.89 8.11 -9.61
CA LEU A 182 -2.20 7.01 -8.70
C LEU A 182 -1.31 7.02 -7.46
N THR A 183 0.00 7.20 -7.63
CA THR A 183 0.98 7.02 -6.55
C THR A 183 1.19 8.29 -5.72
N VAL A 184 1.18 9.46 -6.36
CA VAL A 184 1.53 10.76 -5.74
C VAL A 184 0.29 11.52 -5.27
N VAL A 185 -0.89 11.22 -5.82
CA VAL A 185 -2.12 11.94 -5.47
C VAL A 185 -3.14 11.01 -4.84
N LEU A 186 -3.63 10.02 -5.58
CA LEU A 186 -4.75 9.18 -5.13
C LEU A 186 -4.37 8.32 -3.92
N LEU A 187 -3.20 7.68 -3.94
CA LEU A 187 -2.76 6.82 -2.84
C LEU A 187 -2.61 7.63 -1.53
N PRO A 188 -1.90 8.78 -1.47
CA PRO A 188 -1.89 9.61 -0.27
C PRO A 188 -3.27 10.03 0.22
N LEU A 189 -4.12 10.55 -0.68
CA LEU A 189 -5.46 11.03 -0.29
C LEU A 189 -6.31 9.90 0.30
N VAL A 190 -6.31 8.72 -0.32
CA VAL A 190 -7.07 7.57 0.17
C VAL A 190 -6.45 6.99 1.45
N ALA A 191 -5.12 6.98 1.56
CA ALA A 191 -4.43 6.50 2.77
C ALA A 191 -4.74 7.39 3.98
N PHE A 192 -4.58 8.72 3.85
CA PHE A 192 -4.91 9.65 4.93
C PHE A 192 -6.42 9.71 5.20
N GLY A 193 -7.27 9.68 4.17
CA GLY A 193 -8.72 9.58 4.36
C GLY A 193 -9.12 8.31 5.13
N SER A 194 -8.43 7.19 4.90
CA SER A 194 -8.62 5.94 5.64
C SER A 194 -8.00 5.99 7.05
N ALA A 195 -6.94 6.78 7.24
CA ALA A 195 -6.32 6.98 8.55
C ALA A 195 -7.23 7.77 9.50
N LEU A 196 -7.97 8.74 8.96
CA LEU A 196 -8.80 9.70 9.69
C LEU A 196 -10.27 9.27 9.78
N ASP A 197 -10.56 7.98 9.61
CA ASP A 197 -11.92 7.47 9.44
C ASP A 197 -12.66 7.14 10.74
N GLY A 198 -11.99 7.30 11.88
CA GLY A 198 -12.52 7.00 13.21
C GLY A 198 -12.72 5.50 13.51
N ARG A 199 -12.25 4.60 12.64
CA ARG A 199 -12.22 3.16 12.91
C ARG A 199 -10.89 2.74 13.51
N ALA A 200 -10.88 1.79 14.42
CA ALA A 200 -9.66 1.14 14.88
C ALA A 200 -8.94 0.44 13.71
N TRP A 201 -7.62 0.30 13.82
CA TRP A 201 -6.83 -0.46 12.84
C TRP A 201 -6.91 -1.96 13.09
N ASP A 202 -7.20 -2.36 14.33
CA ASP A 202 -7.36 -3.75 14.74
C ASP A 202 -8.72 -3.98 15.42
N THR A 203 -8.94 -5.19 15.90
CA THR A 203 -10.13 -5.63 16.64
C THR A 203 -10.44 -4.71 17.82
N VAL A 204 -11.72 -4.34 17.91
CA VAL A 204 -12.28 -3.74 19.12
C VAL A 204 -12.93 -4.85 19.92
N LEU A 205 -12.58 -4.93 21.20
CA LEU A 205 -13.06 -5.92 22.13
C LEU A 205 -13.84 -5.25 23.25
N ARG A 206 -14.80 -5.96 23.81
CA ARG A 206 -15.41 -5.64 25.10
C ARG A 206 -14.84 -6.62 26.14
N CYS A 207 -14.12 -6.10 27.12
CA CYS A 207 -13.38 -6.88 28.11
C CYS A 207 -13.74 -6.43 29.52
N GLU A 208 -13.60 -7.32 30.49
CA GLU A 208 -13.54 -6.93 31.91
C GLU A 208 -12.17 -6.34 32.20
N VAL A 209 -12.17 -5.10 32.70
CA VAL A 209 -10.96 -4.35 33.04
C VAL A 209 -10.98 -4.05 34.52
N THR A 210 -9.87 -4.33 35.20
CA THR A 210 -9.66 -3.94 36.60
C THR A 210 -8.78 -2.70 36.65
N ALA A 211 -9.36 -1.56 37.03
CA ALA A 211 -8.68 -0.29 37.23
C ALA A 211 -8.76 0.09 38.71
N GLY A 212 -7.67 -0.15 39.46
CA GLY A 212 -7.67 0.01 40.91
C GLY A 212 -8.63 -0.97 41.59
N GLU A 213 -9.57 -0.45 42.40
CA GLU A 213 -10.57 -1.27 43.11
C GLU A 213 -11.80 -1.62 42.26
N HIS A 214 -11.96 -1.00 41.08
CA HIS A 214 -13.15 -1.20 40.25
C HIS A 214 -12.85 -2.19 39.13
N THR A 215 -13.68 -3.22 39.03
CA THR A 215 -13.71 -4.12 37.86
C THR A 215 -15.01 -3.89 37.11
N GLY A 216 -14.92 -3.68 35.81
CA GLY A 216 -16.11 -3.56 34.98
C GLY A 216 -15.82 -3.68 33.49
N PRO A 217 -16.87 -3.80 32.68
CA PRO A 217 -16.74 -3.98 31.25
C PRO A 217 -16.32 -2.66 30.58
N SER A 218 -15.28 -2.73 29.75
CA SER A 218 -14.80 -1.62 28.94
C SER A 218 -14.50 -2.03 27.50
N ARG A 219 -14.45 -1.04 26.60
CA ARG A 219 -14.13 -1.24 25.18
C ARG A 219 -12.65 -0.96 24.96
N LEU A 220 -11.95 -1.96 24.43
CA LEU A 220 -10.52 -1.93 24.19
C LEU A 220 -10.21 -2.04 22.70
N ILE A 221 -9.24 -1.27 22.21
CA ILE A 221 -8.53 -1.62 20.97
C ILE A 221 -7.44 -2.62 21.34
N GLU A 222 -7.45 -3.82 20.74
CA GLU A 222 -6.42 -4.83 20.97
C GLU A 222 -5.05 -4.29 20.50
N LEU A 223 -4.06 -4.26 21.39
CA LEU A 223 -2.68 -3.86 21.08
C LEU A 223 -1.75 -5.06 21.06
N ARG A 224 -1.96 -5.99 21.99
CA ARG A 224 -1.22 -7.23 22.11
C ARG A 224 -2.06 -8.26 22.86
N ARG A 225 -1.90 -9.52 22.49
CA ARG A 225 -2.46 -10.65 23.24
C ARG A 225 -1.36 -11.34 24.03
N GLU A 226 -1.59 -11.54 25.33
CA GLU A 226 -0.64 -12.20 26.22
C GLU A 226 -1.37 -13.25 27.07
N GLY A 227 -1.13 -14.53 26.77
CA GLY A 227 -1.86 -15.64 27.37
C GLY A 227 -3.37 -15.57 27.09
N ASN A 228 -4.16 -15.63 28.17
CA ASN A 228 -5.63 -15.54 28.12
C ASN A 228 -6.15 -14.09 28.23
N GLY A 229 -5.25 -13.11 28.37
CA GLY A 229 -5.58 -11.70 28.49
C GLY A 229 -5.27 -10.92 27.22
N VAL A 230 -5.79 -9.69 27.16
CA VAL A 230 -5.52 -8.74 26.09
C VAL A 230 -4.99 -7.46 26.71
N VAL A 231 -3.82 -7.02 26.26
CA VAL A 231 -3.33 -5.66 26.49
C VAL A 231 -3.99 -4.78 25.44
N GLY A 232 -4.77 -3.80 25.89
CA GLY A 232 -5.58 -2.97 25.02
C GLY A 232 -5.58 -1.51 25.43
N TRP A 233 -5.89 -0.65 24.46
CA TRP A 233 -6.16 0.76 24.71
C TRP A 233 -7.62 0.94 25.13
N ASP A 234 -7.87 1.40 26.36
CA ASP A 234 -9.21 1.69 26.86
C ASP A 234 -9.76 2.97 26.25
N LEU A 235 -10.88 2.86 25.52
CA LEU A 235 -11.52 3.98 24.85
C LEU A 235 -12.18 4.99 25.81
N HIS A 236 -12.58 4.55 26.99
CA HIS A 236 -13.21 5.38 28.01
C HIS A 236 -12.17 6.01 28.93
N ALA A 237 -11.29 5.21 29.52
CA ALA A 237 -10.28 5.65 30.47
C ALA A 237 -9.08 6.35 29.79
N ARG A 238 -8.86 6.11 28.49
CA ARG A 238 -7.73 6.64 27.71
C ARG A 238 -6.37 6.28 28.30
N GLU A 239 -6.21 5.00 28.61
CA GLU A 239 -4.99 4.41 29.14
C GLU A 239 -4.84 2.96 28.64
N ILE A 240 -3.65 2.40 28.81
CA ILE A 240 -3.38 1.00 28.47
C ILE A 240 -3.74 0.12 29.66
N VAL A 241 -4.58 -0.89 29.41
CA VAL A 241 -5.09 -1.79 30.44
C VAL A 241 -4.98 -3.25 30.02
N ASN A 242 -5.01 -4.13 31.03
CA ASN A 242 -5.13 -5.57 30.82
C ASN A 242 -6.61 -5.97 30.92
N GLY A 243 -7.17 -6.41 29.81
CA GLY A 243 -8.53 -6.95 29.72
C GLY A 243 -8.55 -8.47 29.85
N ALA A 244 -9.56 -8.98 30.56
CA ALA A 244 -9.89 -10.40 30.64
C ALA A 244 -11.32 -10.66 30.11
N GLY A 245 -11.63 -11.91 29.76
CA GLY A 245 -12.98 -12.28 29.31
C GLY A 245 -13.45 -11.56 28.04
N CYS A 246 -12.52 -11.17 27.17
CA CYS A 246 -12.79 -10.31 26.03
C CYS A 246 -13.68 -10.96 24.95
N VAL A 247 -14.68 -10.23 24.50
CA VAL A 247 -15.55 -10.58 23.38
C VAL A 247 -15.36 -9.57 22.25
N LYS A 248 -15.29 -10.04 21.01
CA LYS A 248 -15.15 -9.18 19.83
C LYS A 248 -16.40 -8.34 19.61
N GLU A 249 -16.23 -7.04 19.40
CA GLU A 249 -17.30 -6.19 18.92
C GLU A 249 -17.40 -6.21 17.39
N GLU A 250 -18.63 -6.09 16.88
CA GLU A 250 -18.89 -6.03 15.44
C GLU A 250 -18.42 -4.70 14.81
N SER A 251 -18.47 -3.62 15.59
CA SER A 251 -18.11 -2.29 15.11
C SER A 251 -16.70 -1.90 15.49
N LEU A 252 -15.85 -1.68 14.49
CA LEU A 252 -14.52 -1.09 14.67
C LEU A 252 -14.56 0.43 14.94
N ARG A 253 -15.73 1.06 14.97
CA ARG A 253 -15.83 2.52 15.13
C ARG A 253 -15.57 2.92 16.58
N VAL A 254 -14.55 3.79 16.75
CA VAL A 254 -14.09 4.28 18.05
C VAL A 254 -14.19 5.81 18.15
N ARG A 255 -14.23 6.53 17.02
CA ARG A 255 -14.40 7.98 16.93
C ARG A 255 -15.25 8.35 15.70
N PRO A 256 -15.81 9.58 15.63
CA PRO A 256 -16.32 10.11 14.37
C PRO A 256 -15.19 10.17 13.33
N ALA A 257 -15.57 10.04 12.06
CA ALA A 257 -14.64 10.33 10.99
C ALA A 257 -14.42 11.84 10.88
N TRP A 258 -13.31 12.27 10.31
CA TRP A 258 -13.00 13.69 10.16
C TRP A 258 -14.03 14.47 9.33
N TRP A 259 -14.72 13.81 8.40
CA TRP A 259 -15.81 14.40 7.61
C TRP A 259 -17.16 14.45 8.34
N ASP A 260 -17.25 13.82 9.52
CA ASP A 260 -18.42 13.83 10.41
C ASP A 260 -18.17 14.70 11.67
N SER A 261 -17.08 15.49 11.67
CA SER A 261 -16.59 16.28 12.82
C SER A 261 -17.05 17.73 12.80
#